data_AF-A0AAN9U555-F1
#
_entry.id   AF-A0AAN9U555-F1
#
_cell.length_a   1.000
_cell.length_b   1.000
_cell.length_c   1.000
_cell.angle_alpha   90.00
_cell.angle_beta   90.00
_cell.angle_gamma   90.00
#
_symmetry.space_group_name_H-M   'P 1'
#
loop_
_entity.id
_entity.type
_entity.pdbx_description
1 polymer ?
#
loop_
_entity_poly.entity_id
_entity_poly.type
_entity_poly.pdbx_seq_one_letter_code
_entity_poly.pdbx_strand_id
1 'polypeptide(L)'
;VSASDSSRCAECVRLGASSCDVLGPSPADIRKISLQHRRLEDQIEAEEERLRESAAKLERLRKQKKMWSAKMARAIRRGLDNVEELDRVEAEEASRTASIAVGEEPCSDQGGGSGCSEWRD
;
A
#
# COMPACT_ATOMS: atom_id res chain seq x y z
N VAL A 1 15.34 -28.89 -56.15
CA VAL A 1 15.01 -27.53 -55.65
C VAL A 1 16.11 -26.60 -56.13
N SER A 2 15.77 -25.63 -56.96
CA SER A 2 16.70 -24.60 -57.47
C SER A 2 17.21 -23.76 -56.30
N ALA A 3 18.46 -23.27 -56.34
CA ALA A 3 19.01 -22.41 -55.28
C ALA A 3 18.17 -21.14 -55.04
N SER A 4 17.50 -20.65 -56.10
CA SER A 4 16.65 -19.46 -56.07
C SER A 4 15.25 -19.67 -55.46
N ASP A 5 14.80 -20.92 -55.33
CA ASP A 5 13.49 -21.26 -54.75
C ASP A 5 13.60 -21.75 -53.30
N SER A 6 14.81 -21.75 -52.73
CA SER A 6 15.05 -22.23 -51.38
C SER A 6 14.86 -21.09 -50.37
N SER A 7 14.05 -21.32 -49.34
CA SER A 7 13.97 -20.44 -48.15
C SER A 7 15.25 -20.40 -47.32
N ARG A 8 16.31 -21.09 -47.77
CA ARG A 8 17.60 -21.25 -47.10
C ARG A 8 18.67 -20.42 -47.80
N CYS A 9 19.56 -19.82 -47.02
CA CYS A 9 20.72 -19.11 -47.55
C CYS A 9 21.66 -20.06 -48.28
N ALA A 10 22.49 -19.52 -49.19
CA ALA A 10 23.39 -20.31 -50.03
C ALA A 10 24.30 -21.26 -49.23
N GLU A 11 24.76 -20.83 -48.06
CA GLU A 11 25.60 -21.64 -47.18
C GLU A 11 24.83 -22.81 -46.53
N CYS A 12 23.61 -22.58 -46.06
CA CYS A 12 22.77 -23.63 -45.51
C CYS A 12 22.39 -24.67 -46.58
N VAL A 13 22.15 -24.24 -47.82
CA VAL A 13 21.93 -25.15 -48.95
C VAL A 13 23.17 -26.01 -49.20
N ARG A 14 24.37 -25.40 -49.24
CA ARG A 14 25.66 -26.09 -49.42
C ARG A 14 25.93 -27.13 -48.34
N LEU A 15 25.59 -26.83 -47.09
CA LEU A 15 25.79 -27.71 -45.93
C LEU A 15 24.69 -28.77 -45.76
N GLY A 16 23.61 -28.75 -46.56
CA GLY A 16 22.51 -29.69 -46.41
C GLY A 16 21.64 -29.49 -45.16
N ALA A 17 21.78 -28.35 -44.45
CA ALA A 17 21.08 -28.05 -43.20
C ALA A 17 19.54 -28.02 -43.36
N SER A 18 18.75 -28.64 -42.48
CA SER A 18 17.28 -28.68 -42.65
C SER A 18 16.58 -27.32 -42.52
N SER A 19 17.17 -26.34 -41.82
CA SER A 19 16.62 -25.00 -41.61
C SER A 19 17.65 -23.90 -41.89
N CYS A 20 17.18 -22.65 -42.01
CA CYS A 20 18.01 -21.46 -42.18
C CYS A 20 17.39 -20.28 -41.45
N ASP A 21 18.06 -19.80 -40.40
CA ASP A 21 17.54 -18.76 -39.50
C ASP A 21 18.09 -17.36 -39.84
N VAL A 22 18.76 -17.20 -40.99
CA VAL A 22 19.40 -15.95 -41.43
C VAL A 22 18.40 -14.78 -41.54
N LEU A 23 17.12 -15.07 -41.79
CA LEU A 23 16.06 -14.06 -41.90
C LEU A 23 15.45 -13.67 -40.54
N GLY A 24 15.84 -14.34 -39.46
CA GLY A 24 15.25 -14.13 -38.14
C GLY A 24 13.78 -14.59 -38.02
N PRO A 25 13.13 -14.27 -36.90
CA PRO A 25 11.74 -14.64 -36.67
C PRO A 25 10.81 -13.97 -37.68
N SER A 26 9.76 -14.67 -38.11
CA SER A 26 8.79 -14.06 -39.01
C SER A 26 8.07 -12.89 -38.32
N PRO A 27 7.59 -11.88 -39.07
CA PRO A 27 6.77 -10.82 -38.49
C PRO A 27 5.51 -11.34 -37.76
N ALA A 28 4.99 -12.50 -38.18
CA ALA A 28 3.87 -13.14 -37.50
C ALA A 28 4.27 -13.70 -36.13
N ASP A 29 5.45 -14.31 -36.03
CA ASP A 29 5.98 -14.82 -34.76
C ASP A 29 6.29 -13.67 -33.79
N ILE A 30 6.86 -12.58 -34.30
CA ILE A 30 7.12 -11.38 -33.49
C ILE A 30 5.80 -10.84 -32.92
N ARG A 31 4.76 -10.67 -33.75
CA ARG A 31 3.45 -10.22 -33.28
C ARG A 31 2.84 -11.16 -32.24
N LYS A 32 2.98 -12.48 -32.44
CA LYS A 32 2.50 -13.48 -31.49
C LYS A 32 3.20 -13.34 -30.15
N ILE A 33 4.52 -13.18 -30.15
CA ILE A 33 5.32 -12.96 -28.93
C ILE A 33 4.92 -11.65 -28.26
N SER A 34 4.81 -10.56 -29.01
CA SER A 34 4.38 -9.26 -28.47
C SER A 34 2.99 -9.31 -27.83
N LEU A 35 2.05 -10.05 -28.43
CA LEU A 35 0.71 -10.24 -27.86
C LEU A 35 0.76 -11.03 -26.55
N GLN A 36 1.57 -12.10 -26.49
CA GLN A 36 1.76 -12.86 -25.24
C GLN A 36 2.43 -12.02 -24.16
N HIS A 37 3.44 -11.23 -24.52
CA HIS A 37 4.13 -10.32 -23.62
C HIS A 37 3.16 -9.33 -22.99
N ARG A 38 2.39 -8.60 -23.83
CA ARG A 38 1.39 -7.65 -23.36
C ARG A 38 0.35 -8.30 -22.46
N ARG A 39 -0.13 -9.49 -22.83
CA ARG A 39 -1.09 -10.24 -22.02
C ARG A 39 -0.53 -10.59 -20.63
N LEU A 40 0.77 -10.87 -20.53
CA LEU A 40 1.43 -11.12 -19.25
C LEU A 40 1.64 -9.83 -18.46
N GLU A 41 2.01 -8.72 -19.11
CA GLU A 41 2.09 -7.40 -18.48
C GLU A 41 0.75 -7.00 -17.86
N ASP A 42 -0.36 -7.13 -18.61
CA ASP A 42 -1.71 -6.82 -18.12
C ASP A 42 -2.09 -7.71 -16.90
N GLN A 43 -1.66 -8.98 -16.89
CA GLN A 43 -1.89 -9.89 -15.77
C GLN A 43 -1.05 -9.53 -14.55
N ILE A 44 0.21 -9.15 -14.76
CA ILE A 44 1.11 -8.71 -13.68
C ILE A 44 0.53 -7.46 -13.03
N GLU A 45 0.14 -6.45 -13.81
CA GLU A 45 -0.44 -5.21 -13.30
C GLU A 45 -1.71 -5.47 -12.48
N ALA A 46 -2.60 -6.35 -12.95
CA ALA A 46 -3.80 -6.74 -12.24
C ALA A 46 -3.51 -7.45 -10.90
N GLU A 47 -2.53 -8.34 -10.87
CA GLU A 47 -2.13 -9.03 -9.62
C GLU A 47 -1.38 -8.10 -8.65
N GLU A 48 -0.61 -7.14 -9.16
CA GLU A 48 0.01 -6.11 -8.32
C GLU A 48 -1.02 -5.22 -7.63
N GLU A 49 -2.10 -4.84 -8.32
CA GLU A 49 -3.21 -4.10 -7.70
C GLU A 49 -3.88 -4.93 -6.60
N ARG A 50 -4.18 -6.21 -6.87
CA ARG A 50 -4.73 -7.13 -5.85
C ARG A 50 -3.80 -7.27 -4.65
N LEU A 51 -2.49 -7.32 -4.89
CA LEU A 51 -1.49 -7.35 -3.83
C LEU A 51 -1.53 -6.05 -3.00
N ARG A 52 -1.61 -4.88 -3.63
CA ARG A 52 -1.74 -3.59 -2.94
C ARG A 52 -3.00 -3.52 -2.07
N GLU A 53 -4.15 -3.95 -2.58
CA GLU A 53 -5.40 -4.02 -1.82
C GLU A 53 -5.30 -4.99 -0.62
N SER A 54 -4.74 -6.17 -0.84
CA SER A 54 -4.59 -7.18 0.22
C SER A 54 -3.59 -6.74 1.29
N ALA A 55 -2.50 -6.08 0.91
CA ALA A 55 -1.54 -5.48 1.83
C ALA A 55 -2.21 -4.39 2.69
N ALA A 56 -3.05 -3.54 2.09
CA ALA A 56 -3.81 -2.54 2.84
C ALA A 56 -4.80 -3.18 3.84
N LYS A 57 -5.45 -4.28 3.46
CA LYS A 57 -6.31 -5.07 4.38
C LYS A 57 -5.49 -5.66 5.52
N LEU A 58 -4.34 -6.26 5.22
CA LEU A 58 -3.43 -6.83 6.20
C LEU A 58 -2.92 -5.79 7.20
N GLU A 59 -2.57 -4.59 6.73
CA GLU A 59 -2.16 -3.48 7.60
C GLU A 59 -3.27 -3.03 8.54
N ARG A 60 -4.52 -2.95 8.07
CA ARG A 60 -5.67 -2.68 8.95
C ARG A 60 -5.84 -3.75 10.03
N LEU A 61 -5.74 -5.03 9.65
CA LEU A 61 -5.82 -6.14 10.60
C LEU A 61 -4.67 -6.12 11.61
N ARG A 62 -3.45 -5.77 11.18
CA ARG A 62 -2.29 -5.60 12.07
C ARG A 62 -2.53 -4.49 13.10
N LYS A 63 -3.09 -3.36 12.68
CA LYS A 63 -3.45 -2.26 13.58
C LYS A 63 -4.53 -2.69 14.58
N GLN A 64 -5.58 -3.36 14.10
CA GLN A 64 -6.64 -3.90 14.97
C GLN A 64 -6.08 -4.91 15.97
N LYS A 65 -5.24 -5.86 15.54
CA LYS A 65 -4.58 -6.81 16.42
C LYS A 65 -3.79 -6.11 17.52
N LYS A 66 -2.95 -5.13 17.17
CA LYS A 66 -2.16 -4.37 18.14
C LYS A 66 -3.04 -3.64 19.16
N MET A 67 -4.11 -2.98 18.69
CA MET A 67 -5.09 -2.31 19.54
C MET A 67 -5.73 -3.30 20.52
N TRP A 68 -6.24 -4.43 20.01
CA TRP A 68 -6.86 -5.48 20.81
C TRP A 68 -5.89 -6.09 21.82
N SER A 69 -4.64 -6.36 21.44
CA SER A 69 -3.62 -6.85 22.37
C SER A 69 -3.32 -5.84 23.48
N ALA A 70 -3.24 -4.55 23.16
CA ALA A 70 -3.04 -3.51 24.17
C ALA A 70 -4.24 -3.40 25.12
N LYS A 71 -5.46 -3.51 24.58
CA LYS A 71 -6.72 -3.49 25.35
C LYS A 71 -6.81 -4.71 26.28
N MET A 72 -6.55 -5.89 25.76
CA MET A 72 -6.47 -7.13 26.53
C MET A 72 -5.46 -7.03 27.67
N ALA A 73 -4.27 -6.49 27.41
CA ALA A 73 -3.27 -6.29 28.45
C ALA A 73 -3.72 -5.30 29.55
N ARG A 74 -4.53 -4.28 29.21
CA ARG A 74 -5.13 -3.37 30.20
C ARG A 74 -6.22 -4.06 31.02
N ALA A 75 -7.08 -4.87 30.40
CA ALA A 75 -8.12 -5.64 31.08
C ALA A 75 -7.48 -6.58 32.11
N ILE A 76 -6.49 -7.38 31.68
CA ILE A 76 -5.75 -8.30 32.55
C ILE A 76 -5.09 -7.55 33.73
N ARG A 77 -4.44 -6.41 33.48
CA ARG A 77 -3.84 -5.61 34.57
C ARG A 77 -4.85 -5.08 35.58
N ARG A 78 -6.09 -4.85 35.15
CA ARG A 78 -7.20 -4.40 36.01
C ARG A 78 -8.01 -5.56 36.61
N GLY A 79 -7.63 -6.81 36.32
CA GLY A 79 -8.36 -7.99 36.77
C GLY A 79 -9.72 -8.18 36.09
N LEU A 80 -9.95 -7.51 34.96
CA LEU A 80 -11.17 -7.64 34.17
C LEU A 80 -10.99 -8.75 33.14
N ASP A 81 -11.92 -9.70 33.11
CA ASP A 81 -11.98 -10.76 32.10
C ASP A 81 -12.80 -10.34 30.87
N ASN A 82 -13.54 -9.22 30.97
CA ASN A 82 -14.43 -8.72 29.95
C ASN A 82 -13.99 -7.37 29.37
N VAL A 83 -14.00 -7.27 28.04
CA VAL A 83 -13.49 -6.10 27.32
C VAL A 83 -14.51 -4.95 27.31
N GLU A 84 -15.80 -5.28 27.30
CA GLU A 84 -16.90 -4.32 27.42
C GLU A 84 -16.93 -3.68 28.81
N GLU A 85 -16.55 -4.43 29.85
CA GLU A 85 -16.40 -3.89 31.19
C GLU A 85 -15.23 -2.90 31.27
N LEU A 86 -14.10 -3.22 30.62
CA LEU A 86 -12.98 -2.27 30.49
C LEU A 86 -13.39 -0.98 29.75
N ASP A 87 -14.15 -1.07 28.66
CA ASP A 87 -14.61 0.13 27.93
C ASP A 87 -15.50 1.03 28.79
N ARG A 88 -16.40 0.43 29.58
CA ARG A 88 -17.26 1.18 30.50
C ARG A 88 -16.43 1.89 31.57
N VAL A 89 -15.46 1.21 32.16
CA VAL A 89 -14.56 1.79 33.16
C VAL A 89 -13.70 2.91 32.55
N GLU A 90 -13.11 2.69 31.37
CA GLU A 90 -12.29 3.72 30.70
C GLU A 90 -13.13 4.94 30.27
N ALA A 91 -14.39 4.76 29.86
CA ALA A 91 -15.29 5.86 29.54
C ALA A 91 -15.71 6.67 30.77
N GLU A 92 -16.00 6.00 31.89
CA GLU A 92 -16.31 6.66 33.16
C GLU A 92 -15.11 7.45 33.69
N GLU A 93 -13.91 6.85 33.67
CA GLU A 93 -12.65 7.51 34.03
C GLU A 93 -12.38 8.71 33.13
N ALA A 94 -12.54 8.58 31.81
CA ALA A 94 -12.34 9.67 30.85
C ALA A 94 -13.29 10.84 31.11
N SER A 95 -14.59 10.56 31.30
CA SER A 95 -15.59 11.58 31.65
C SER A 95 -15.24 12.30 32.95
N ARG A 96 -14.80 11.55 33.97
CA ARG A 96 -14.38 12.11 35.26
C ARG A 96 -13.13 12.98 35.11
N THR A 97 -12.13 12.53 34.35
CA THR A 97 -10.92 13.33 34.09
C THR A 97 -11.19 14.57 33.25
N ALA A 98 -12.08 14.49 32.26
CA ALA A 98 -12.49 15.65 31.47
C ALA A 98 -13.24 16.68 32.35
N SER A 99 -14.09 16.20 33.25
CA SER A 99 -14.81 17.05 34.21
C SER A 99 -13.87 17.72 35.22
N ILE A 100 -12.79 17.04 35.62
CA ILE A 100 -11.75 17.58 36.51
C ILE A 100 -10.87 18.59 35.76
N ALA A 101 -10.49 18.32 34.50
CA ALA A 101 -9.66 19.21 33.69
C ALA A 101 -10.36 20.52 33.30
N VAL A 102 -11.69 20.55 33.26
CA VAL A 102 -12.49 21.78 33.05
C VAL A 102 -12.60 22.62 34.33
N GLY A 103 -12.21 22.08 35.50
CA GLY A 103 -12.21 22.77 36.79
C GLY A 103 -10.92 23.55 37.10
N GLU A 104 -9.92 23.53 36.23
CA GLU A 104 -8.68 24.30 36.40
C GLU A 104 -8.77 25.59 35.56
N GLU A 105 -9.34 26.64 36.17
CA GLU A 105 -9.35 27.99 35.58
C GLU A 105 -7.91 28.46 35.31
N PRO A 106 -7.56 28.88 34.09
CA PRO A 106 -6.33 29.63 33.87
C PRO A 106 -6.47 30.99 34.57
N CYS A 107 -5.53 31.29 35.49
CA CYS A 107 -5.42 32.58 36.16
C CYS A 107 -5.61 33.73 35.16
N SER A 108 -6.62 34.56 35.41
CA SER A 108 -6.89 35.76 34.63
C SER A 108 -5.71 36.72 34.79
N ASP A 109 -4.95 36.90 33.72
CA ASP A 109 -3.94 37.94 33.58
C ASP A 109 -4.68 39.30 33.57
N GLN A 110 -4.74 39.95 34.73
CA GLN A 110 -5.26 41.30 34.87
C GLN A 110 -4.23 42.27 34.28
N GLY A 111 -4.27 42.40 32.96
CA GLY A 111 -3.61 43.46 32.22
C GLY A 111 -4.24 44.81 32.55
N GLY A 112 -3.71 45.46 33.59
CA GLY A 112 -3.89 46.89 33.83
C GLY A 112 -3.17 47.67 32.72
N GLY A 113 -3.96 48.31 31.86
CA GLY A 113 -3.47 49.03 30.69
C GLY A 113 -2.54 50.20 31.01
N SER A 114 -1.44 50.28 30.27
CA SER A 114 -0.79 51.55 29.94
C SER A 114 -0.08 51.38 28.60
N GLY A 115 -0.36 52.29 27.66
CA GLY A 115 0.41 52.42 26.42
C GLY A 115 -0.27 51.95 25.14
N CYS A 116 -1.48 52.44 24.86
CA CYS A 116 -2.00 52.45 23.49
C CYS A 116 -1.61 53.79 22.85
N SER A 117 -0.44 53.84 22.23
CA SER A 117 -0.06 54.89 21.28
C SER A 117 1.21 54.43 20.56
N GLU A 118 1.11 54.03 19.30
CA GLU A 118 1.78 54.68 18.17
C GLU A 118 1.55 53.84 16.89
N TRP A 119 0.76 54.37 15.95
CA TRP A 119 0.71 53.93 14.55
C TRP A 119 0.97 55.16 13.66
N ARG A 120 2.15 55.21 13.04
CA ARG A 120 2.63 55.94 11.83
C ARG A 120 4.11 56.30 12.05
N ASP A 121 5.05 56.14 11.11
CA ASP A 121 5.03 55.98 9.65
C ASP A 121 5.94 54.82 9.18
#